data_AF-R0ALY4-F1
#
_entry.id   AF-R0ALY4-F1
#
_cell.length_a   1.000
_cell.length_b   1.000
_cell.length_c   1.000
_cell.angle_alpha   90.00
_cell.angle_beta   90.00
_cell.angle_gamma   90.00
#
_symmetry.space_group_name_H-M   'P 1'
#
loop_
_entity.id
_entity.type
_entity.pdbx_description
1 polymer ?
#
loop_
_entity_poly.entity_id
_entity_poly.type
_entity_poly.pdbx_seq_one_letter_code
_entity_poly.pdbx_strand_id
1 'polypeptide(L)'
;MGCWGITAFESDEGLDAIDFIRESLPENGKLELETLLEALKRDSWNAPPDVEMAGAHTSVMALAELMLKFVDRAVKSLDNEEDWNTEEHKFCSITSFTASRETVHWIRNYIFDTLHAIKKYAESQTGDSAKWGGWFEEKNWIDWQEHMEKLVGRLDIILDSPEAEIELIPLQRPEHQEMENSREVELPLQNQLGL
;
A
#
# COMPACT_ATOMS: atom_id res chain seq x y z
N MET A 1 -12.71 -14.74 18.88
CA MET A 1 -11.26 -14.99 18.79
C MET A 1 -10.59 -13.63 18.81
N GLY A 2 -9.42 -13.47 19.43
CA GLY A 2 -8.73 -12.18 19.44
C GLY A 2 -7.95 -11.95 18.15
N CYS A 3 -7.57 -10.69 17.91
CA CYS A 3 -6.87 -10.28 16.68
C CYS A 3 -5.41 -10.75 16.67
N TRP A 4 -4.92 -11.20 15.52
CA TRP A 4 -3.53 -11.59 15.25
C TRP A 4 -3.05 -10.89 13.98
N GLY A 5 -1.73 -10.61 13.90
CA GLY A 5 -1.12 -9.89 12.78
C GLY A 5 -1.34 -8.37 12.86
N ILE A 6 -0.31 -7.57 12.63
CA ILE A 6 -0.40 -6.09 12.73
C ILE A 6 -0.93 -5.50 11.43
N THR A 7 -0.56 -6.12 10.30
CA THR A 7 -0.94 -5.71 8.95
C THR A 7 -2.07 -6.59 8.42
N ALA A 8 -2.78 -6.12 7.40
CA ALA A 8 -3.80 -6.92 6.73
C ALA A 8 -3.16 -8.15 6.04
N PHE A 9 -1.93 -8.04 5.55
CA PHE A 9 -1.15 -9.17 5.02
C PHE A 9 -0.80 -10.27 6.05
N GLU A 10 -1.10 -10.06 7.34
CA GLU A 10 -0.88 -11.04 8.41
C GLU A 10 -2.20 -11.56 9.01
N SER A 11 -3.33 -11.17 8.41
CA SER A 11 -4.69 -11.53 8.86
C SER A 11 -5.42 -12.34 7.80
N ASP A 12 -6.32 -13.24 8.22
CA ASP A 12 -7.13 -14.04 7.30
C ASP A 12 -8.01 -13.14 6.43
N GLU A 13 -8.73 -12.17 7.04
CA GLU A 13 -9.60 -11.25 6.31
C GLU A 13 -8.83 -10.38 5.29
N GLY A 14 -7.60 -9.98 5.63
CA GLY A 14 -6.76 -9.21 4.72
C GLY A 14 -6.19 -10.06 3.59
N LEU A 15 -5.78 -11.31 3.84
CA LEU A 15 -5.30 -12.23 2.83
C LEU A 15 -6.41 -12.63 1.85
N ASP A 16 -7.63 -12.89 2.35
CA ASP A 16 -8.81 -13.14 1.52
C ASP A 16 -9.07 -11.99 0.55
N ALA A 17 -8.95 -10.74 1.02
CA ALA A 17 -9.12 -9.56 0.19
C ALA A 17 -8.01 -9.43 -0.87
N ILE A 18 -6.77 -9.77 -0.54
CA ILE A 18 -5.64 -9.75 -1.48
C ILE A 18 -5.81 -10.81 -2.56
N ASP A 19 -6.24 -12.02 -2.19
CA ASP A 19 -6.51 -13.09 -3.15
C ASP A 19 -7.67 -12.73 -4.08
N PHE A 20 -8.75 -12.15 -3.54
CA PHE A 20 -9.84 -11.61 -4.35
C PHE A 20 -9.38 -10.53 -5.35
N ILE A 21 -8.53 -9.60 -4.90
CA ILE A 21 -7.95 -8.56 -5.78
C ILE A 21 -7.08 -9.21 -6.85
N ARG A 22 -6.29 -10.22 -6.49
CA ARG A 22 -5.38 -10.94 -7.41
C ARG A 22 -6.16 -11.59 -8.55
N GLU A 23 -7.27 -12.26 -8.24
CA GLU A 23 -8.17 -12.86 -9.24
C GLU A 23 -8.84 -11.81 -10.13
N SER A 24 -8.95 -10.57 -9.64
CA SER A 24 -9.56 -9.44 -10.34
C SER A 24 -8.58 -8.60 -11.15
N LEU A 25 -7.30 -8.99 -11.23
CA LEU A 25 -6.29 -8.21 -11.95
C LEU A 25 -6.56 -8.17 -13.46
N PRO A 26 -6.37 -7.01 -14.12
CA PRO A 26 -6.61 -6.87 -15.55
C PRO A 26 -5.44 -7.41 -16.37
N GLU A 27 -5.75 -8.19 -17.42
CA GLU A 27 -4.75 -8.78 -18.33
C GLU A 27 -3.90 -7.73 -19.06
N ASN A 28 -4.43 -6.50 -19.25
CA ASN A 28 -3.71 -5.42 -19.93
C ASN A 28 -2.66 -4.72 -19.03
N GLY A 29 -2.53 -5.14 -17.76
CA GLY A 29 -1.59 -4.60 -16.79
C GLY A 29 -1.89 -3.15 -16.37
N LYS A 30 -3.09 -2.61 -16.63
CA LYS A 30 -3.51 -1.27 -16.24
C LYS A 30 -4.58 -1.35 -15.16
N LEU A 31 -4.19 -1.01 -13.94
CA LEU A 31 -5.02 -1.13 -12.76
C LEU A 31 -5.55 0.25 -12.34
N GLU A 32 -6.79 0.30 -11.86
CA GLU A 32 -7.42 1.51 -11.33
C GLU A 32 -7.91 1.22 -9.91
N LEU A 33 -7.57 2.09 -8.95
CA LEU A 33 -7.88 1.90 -7.54
C LEU A 33 -9.39 1.92 -7.28
N GLU A 34 -10.11 2.78 -7.99
CA GLU A 34 -11.57 2.89 -8.00
C GLU A 34 -12.21 1.54 -8.34
N THR A 35 -11.70 0.88 -9.38
CA THR A 35 -12.24 -0.38 -9.88
C THR A 35 -12.06 -1.48 -8.84
N LEU A 36 -10.90 -1.54 -8.17
CA LEU A 36 -10.67 -2.48 -7.07
C LEU A 36 -11.58 -2.20 -5.88
N LEU A 37 -11.71 -0.95 -5.46
CA LEU A 37 -12.57 -0.58 -4.34
C LEU A 37 -14.04 -0.94 -4.62
N GLU A 38 -14.53 -0.67 -5.84
CA GLU A 38 -15.89 -1.01 -6.25
C GLU A 38 -16.10 -2.52 -6.38
N ALA A 39 -15.07 -3.29 -6.78
CA ALA A 39 -15.12 -4.75 -6.78
C ALA A 39 -15.29 -5.28 -5.34
N LEU A 40 -14.47 -4.80 -4.40
CA LEU A 40 -14.56 -5.17 -2.99
C LEU A 40 -15.95 -4.86 -2.41
N LYS A 41 -16.48 -3.65 -2.63
CA LYS A 41 -17.81 -3.25 -2.15
C LYS A 41 -18.97 -4.12 -2.67
N ARG A 42 -18.81 -4.75 -3.84
CA ARG A 42 -19.83 -5.62 -4.44
C ARG A 42 -19.71 -7.07 -4.01
N ASP A 43 -18.55 -7.46 -3.51
CA ASP A 43 -18.31 -8.83 -3.06
C ASP A 43 -18.98 -9.09 -1.71
N SER A 44 -19.63 -10.24 -1.58
CA SER A 44 -20.37 -10.57 -0.36
C SER A 44 -19.49 -10.86 0.86
N TRP A 45 -18.22 -11.20 0.64
CA TRP A 45 -17.26 -11.53 1.69
C TRP A 45 -16.35 -10.36 2.01
N ASN A 46 -15.85 -9.68 0.97
CA ASN A 46 -14.84 -8.64 1.06
C ASN A 46 -15.40 -7.21 1.12
N ALA A 47 -16.73 -7.04 1.06
CA ALA A 47 -17.33 -5.72 1.22
C ALA A 47 -16.91 -5.10 2.56
N PRO A 48 -16.37 -3.87 2.55
CA PRO A 48 -15.99 -3.22 3.80
C PRO A 48 -17.24 -2.98 4.66
N PRO A 49 -17.22 -3.39 5.94
CA PRO A 49 -18.31 -3.09 6.85
C PRO A 49 -18.37 -1.59 7.15
N ASP A 50 -19.50 -1.14 7.70
CA ASP A 50 -19.57 0.18 8.33
C ASP A 50 -18.49 0.31 9.42
N VAL A 51 -17.90 1.50 9.58
CA VAL A 51 -16.75 1.73 10.48
C VAL A 51 -17.01 1.35 11.93
N GLU A 52 -18.26 1.45 12.40
CA GLU A 52 -18.67 1.07 13.76
C GLU A 52 -18.77 -0.45 13.97
N MET A 53 -18.83 -1.21 12.87
CA MET A 53 -18.88 -2.68 12.85
C MET A 53 -17.59 -3.30 12.34
N ALA A 54 -16.62 -2.48 11.95
CA ALA A 54 -15.36 -2.93 11.38
C ALA A 54 -14.48 -3.64 12.41
N GLY A 55 -13.85 -4.73 11.97
CA GLY A 55 -12.79 -5.40 12.71
C GLY A 55 -11.46 -4.67 12.59
N ALA A 56 -10.44 -5.17 13.28
CA ALA A 56 -9.08 -4.62 13.23
C ALA A 56 -8.48 -4.66 11.81
N HIS A 57 -8.81 -5.71 11.06
CA HIS A 57 -8.39 -5.89 9.67
C HIS A 57 -9.61 -5.81 8.76
N THR A 58 -9.45 -5.12 7.63
CA THR A 58 -10.51 -4.94 6.63
C THR A 58 -9.93 -5.04 5.24
N SER A 59 -10.77 -5.33 4.25
CA SER A 59 -10.39 -5.29 2.84
C SER A 59 -9.87 -3.92 2.40
N VAL A 60 -10.34 -2.83 3.03
CA VAL A 60 -9.85 -1.47 2.75
C VAL A 60 -8.45 -1.24 3.33
N MET A 61 -8.14 -1.82 4.50
CA MET A 61 -6.78 -1.83 5.04
C MET A 61 -5.84 -2.62 4.12
N ALA A 62 -6.26 -3.81 3.66
CA ALA A 62 -5.51 -4.59 2.68
C ALA A 62 -5.27 -3.80 1.37
N LEU A 63 -6.29 -3.14 0.85
CA LEU A 63 -6.18 -2.32 -0.36
C LEU A 63 -5.19 -1.16 -0.19
N ALA A 64 -5.22 -0.48 0.97
CA ALA A 64 -4.27 0.59 1.27
C ALA A 64 -2.84 0.08 1.39
N GLU A 65 -2.62 -1.03 2.09
CA GLU A 65 -1.29 -1.64 2.19
C GLU A 65 -0.78 -2.10 0.82
N LEU A 66 -1.63 -2.74 0.01
CA LEU A 66 -1.33 -3.13 -1.37
C LEU A 66 -0.90 -1.92 -2.20
N MET A 67 -1.66 -0.83 -2.14
CA MET A 67 -1.32 0.41 -2.84
C MET A 67 0.06 0.92 -2.43
N LEU A 68 0.38 0.93 -1.13
CA LEU A 68 1.70 1.36 -0.67
C LEU A 68 2.83 0.42 -1.11
N LYS A 69 2.58 -0.87 -1.32
CA LYS A 69 3.57 -1.78 -1.91
C LYS A 69 3.95 -1.39 -3.34
N PHE A 70 2.99 -0.89 -4.14
CA PHE A 70 3.29 -0.34 -5.46
C PHE A 70 4.10 0.95 -5.36
N VAL A 71 3.68 1.88 -4.49
CA VAL A 71 4.39 3.14 -4.25
C VAL A 71 5.83 2.91 -3.78
N ASP A 72 6.04 1.93 -2.89
CA ASP A 72 7.33 1.56 -2.31
C ASP A 72 8.18 0.66 -3.23
N ARG A 73 7.67 0.30 -4.41
CA ARG A 73 8.33 -0.64 -5.35
C ARG A 73 8.62 -2.01 -4.73
N ALA A 74 7.80 -2.41 -3.76
CA ALA A 74 7.87 -3.68 -3.06
C ALA A 74 6.91 -4.74 -3.63
N VAL A 75 6.28 -4.49 -4.78
CA VAL A 75 5.29 -5.37 -5.41
C VAL A 75 5.78 -6.81 -5.61
N LYS A 76 7.08 -7.01 -5.86
CA LYS A 76 7.65 -8.36 -6.04
C LYS A 76 7.48 -9.26 -4.82
N SER A 77 7.38 -8.69 -3.61
CA SER A 77 7.17 -9.49 -2.40
C SER A 77 5.75 -10.04 -2.29
N LEU A 78 4.84 -9.63 -3.17
CA LEU A 78 3.45 -10.07 -3.17
C LEU A 78 3.25 -11.34 -3.99
N ASP A 79 4.12 -11.64 -4.95
CA ASP A 79 3.98 -12.81 -5.79
C ASP A 79 4.85 -13.95 -5.24
N ASN A 80 4.21 -15.07 -4.90
CA ASN A 80 4.92 -16.27 -4.49
C ASN A 80 5.56 -16.95 -5.71
N GLU A 81 6.86 -17.26 -5.63
CA GLU A 81 7.57 -17.94 -6.72
C GLU A 81 7.03 -19.37 -6.99
N GLU A 82 6.38 -19.97 -5.99
CA GLU A 82 5.81 -21.32 -6.06
C GLU A 82 4.35 -21.36 -6.56
N ASP A 83 3.74 -20.21 -6.86
CA ASP A 83 2.38 -20.16 -7.38
C ASP A 83 2.38 -20.41 -8.89
N TRP A 84 2.06 -21.65 -9.27
CA TRP A 84 2.05 -22.14 -10.66
C TRP A 84 0.82 -21.70 -11.46
N ASN A 85 -0.16 -21.06 -10.82
CA ASN A 85 -1.41 -20.65 -11.45
C ASN A 85 -1.24 -19.30 -12.15
N THR A 86 -0.77 -19.40 -13.40
CA THR A 86 -0.73 -18.39 -14.48
C THR A 86 0.05 -17.09 -14.20
N GLU A 87 1.03 -16.79 -15.06
CA GLU A 87 1.72 -15.49 -15.08
C GLU A 87 0.76 -14.28 -15.21
N GLU A 88 -0.48 -14.53 -15.60
CA GLU A 88 -1.55 -13.58 -15.89
C GLU A 88 -2.14 -12.92 -14.63
N HIS A 89 -2.02 -13.51 -13.43
CA HIS A 89 -2.57 -12.96 -12.17
C HIS A 89 -1.50 -12.53 -11.16
N LYS A 90 -0.33 -12.12 -11.66
CA LYS A 90 0.76 -11.61 -10.81
C LYS A 90 0.65 -10.11 -10.62
N PHE A 91 0.85 -9.61 -9.39
CA PHE A 91 0.91 -8.17 -9.17
C PHE A 91 2.09 -7.52 -9.92
N CYS A 92 3.18 -8.27 -10.15
CA CYS A 92 4.31 -7.81 -10.93
C CYS A 92 4.03 -7.62 -12.44
N SER A 93 2.89 -8.11 -12.95
CA SER A 93 2.48 -7.88 -14.35
C SER A 93 1.88 -6.48 -14.57
N ILE A 94 1.50 -5.79 -13.49
CA ILE A 94 0.90 -4.46 -13.54
C ILE A 94 1.96 -3.43 -13.93
N THR A 95 1.67 -2.70 -15.00
CA THR A 95 2.56 -1.71 -15.62
C THR A 95 2.13 -0.27 -15.37
N SER A 96 0.85 -0.04 -15.03
CA SER A 96 0.32 1.26 -14.59
C SER A 96 -0.73 1.01 -13.53
N PHE A 97 -0.73 1.83 -12.48
CA PHE A 97 -1.71 1.77 -11.43
C PHE A 97 -2.13 3.19 -11.05
N THR A 98 -3.32 3.59 -11.47
CA THR A 98 -3.82 4.94 -11.22
C THR A 98 -4.88 4.97 -10.12
N ALA A 99 -5.04 6.15 -9.54
CA ALA A 99 -6.06 6.42 -8.54
C ALA A 99 -6.56 7.86 -8.67
N SER A 100 -7.86 8.06 -8.52
CA SER A 100 -8.43 9.39 -8.27
C SER A 100 -8.17 9.82 -6.83
N ARG A 101 -8.05 11.14 -6.66
CA ARG A 101 -7.94 11.74 -5.33
C ARG A 101 -9.12 11.41 -4.42
N GLU A 102 -10.32 11.32 -4.98
CA GLU A 102 -11.55 11.03 -4.23
C GLU A 102 -11.46 9.65 -3.57
N THR A 103 -11.02 8.63 -4.32
CA THR A 103 -10.86 7.27 -3.81
C THR A 103 -9.78 7.18 -2.75
N VAL A 104 -8.62 7.80 -2.96
CA VAL A 104 -7.54 7.82 -1.96
C VAL A 104 -8.02 8.51 -0.68
N HIS A 105 -8.75 9.62 -0.81
CA HIS A 105 -9.34 10.32 0.33
C HIS A 105 -10.40 9.50 1.05
N TRP A 106 -11.22 8.74 0.32
CA TRP A 106 -12.22 7.83 0.90
C TRP A 106 -11.54 6.71 1.70
N ILE A 107 -10.53 6.05 1.13
CA ILE A 107 -9.76 4.98 1.80
C ILE A 107 -9.09 5.51 3.06
N ARG A 108 -8.44 6.68 2.96
CA ARG A 108 -7.79 7.37 4.09
C ARG A 108 -8.76 7.62 5.22
N ASN A 109 -9.94 8.17 4.93
CA ASN A 109 -10.94 8.45 5.93
C ASN A 109 -11.52 7.17 6.53
N TYR A 110 -11.78 6.15 5.73
CA TYR A 110 -12.26 4.87 6.22
C TYR A 110 -11.30 4.26 7.25
N ILE A 111 -9.98 4.26 6.97
CA ILE A 111 -8.96 3.76 7.89
C ILE A 111 -8.91 4.60 9.17
N PHE A 112 -8.93 5.93 9.04
CA PHE A 112 -8.92 6.85 10.18
C PHE A 112 -10.16 6.67 11.08
N ASP A 113 -11.35 6.60 10.47
CA ASP A 113 -12.62 6.46 11.18
C ASP A 113 -12.74 5.09 11.84
N THR A 114 -12.28 4.02 11.17
CA THR A 114 -12.21 2.66 11.73
C THR A 114 -11.32 2.61 12.97
N LEU A 115 -10.11 3.18 12.89
CA LEU A 115 -9.20 3.29 14.03
C LEU A 115 -9.88 4.03 15.20
N HIS A 116 -10.53 5.15 14.92
CA HIS A 116 -11.21 5.94 15.95
C HIS A 116 -12.38 5.18 16.59
N ALA A 117 -13.20 4.50 15.79
CA ALA A 117 -14.33 3.70 16.24
C ALA A 117 -13.88 2.57 17.18
N ILE A 118 -12.85 1.80 16.78
CA ILE A 118 -12.33 0.69 17.59
C ILE A 118 -11.71 1.19 18.90
N LYS A 119 -10.97 2.31 18.88
CA LYS A 119 -10.41 2.94 20.10
C LYS A 119 -11.53 3.37 21.06
N LYS A 120 -12.54 4.07 20.54
CA LYS A 120 -13.71 4.51 21.31
C LYS A 120 -14.47 3.33 21.90
N TYR A 121 -14.65 2.26 21.12
CA TYR A 121 -15.26 1.03 21.61
C TYR A 121 -14.45 0.45 22.77
N ALA A 122 -13.13 0.28 22.62
CA ALA A 122 -12.26 -0.24 23.68
C ALA A 122 -12.30 0.60 24.97
N GLU A 123 -12.32 1.94 24.86
CA GLU A 123 -12.42 2.85 26.00
C GLU A 123 -13.77 2.77 26.73
N SER A 124 -14.86 2.49 25.99
CA SER A 124 -16.20 2.38 26.56
C SER A 124 -16.44 1.10 27.37
N GLN A 125 -15.53 0.13 27.26
CA GLN A 125 -15.70 -1.20 27.86
C GLN A 125 -15.20 -1.21 29.29
N THR A 126 -16.10 -1.53 30.22
CA THR A 126 -15.84 -1.58 31.66
C THR A 126 -15.72 -3.04 32.11
N GLY A 127 -14.61 -3.70 31.73
CA GLY A 127 -14.31 -5.09 32.10
C GLY A 127 -13.21 -5.71 31.23
N ASP A 128 -12.68 -6.88 31.63
CA ASP A 128 -11.61 -7.59 30.91
C ASP A 128 -12.02 -8.06 29.50
N SER A 129 -13.31 -8.12 29.18
CA SER A 129 -13.85 -8.74 27.96
C SER A 129 -13.56 -7.98 26.66
N ALA A 130 -13.04 -6.75 26.72
CA ALA A 130 -12.68 -5.97 25.54
C ALA A 130 -11.44 -5.10 25.77
N LYS A 131 -10.59 -5.53 26.71
CA LYS A 131 -9.29 -4.91 26.95
C LYS A 131 -8.51 -4.87 25.64
N TRP A 132 -7.91 -3.73 25.34
CA TRP A 132 -7.11 -3.52 24.13
C TRP A 132 -7.88 -3.77 22.82
N GLY A 133 -9.18 -3.47 22.76
CA GLY A 133 -9.95 -3.58 21.51
C GLY A 133 -10.12 -5.01 20.98
N GLY A 134 -9.99 -6.02 21.84
CA GLY A 134 -10.09 -7.44 21.45
C GLY A 134 -8.76 -8.10 21.09
N TRP A 135 -7.65 -7.40 21.26
CA TRP A 135 -6.30 -7.97 21.09
C TRP A 135 -5.86 -8.75 22.33
N PHE A 136 -5.05 -9.79 22.11
CA PHE A 136 -4.52 -10.61 23.20
C PHE A 136 -3.40 -9.95 24.00
N GLU A 137 -2.66 -9.03 23.38
CA GLU A 137 -1.52 -8.33 23.98
C GLU A 137 -1.65 -6.83 23.75
N GLU A 138 -1.40 -6.03 24.80
CA GLU A 138 -1.38 -4.56 24.72
C GLU A 138 -0.42 -4.05 23.66
N LYS A 139 0.74 -4.72 23.55
CA LYS A 139 1.75 -4.37 22.56
C LYS A 139 1.18 -4.46 21.15
N ASN A 140 0.52 -5.57 20.80
CA ASN A 140 -0.03 -5.75 19.46
C ASN A 140 -1.14 -4.74 19.16
N TRP A 141 -1.94 -4.39 20.17
CA TRP A 141 -2.92 -3.31 20.06
C TRP A 141 -2.29 -1.94 19.79
N ILE A 142 -1.18 -1.62 20.45
CA ILE A 142 -0.42 -0.38 20.22
C ILE A 142 0.22 -0.41 18.83
N ASP A 143 0.92 -1.49 18.48
CA ASP A 143 1.61 -1.65 17.20
C ASP A 143 0.62 -1.56 16.02
N TRP A 144 -0.59 -2.12 16.15
CA TRP A 144 -1.66 -1.98 15.15
C TRP A 144 -2.18 -0.55 15.02
N GLN A 145 -2.38 0.16 16.13
CA GLN A 145 -2.79 1.57 16.07
C GLN A 145 -1.71 2.43 15.39
N GLU A 146 -0.44 2.24 15.75
CA GLU A 146 0.69 2.95 15.12
C GLU A 146 0.75 2.66 13.62
N HIS A 147 0.49 1.42 13.22
CA HIS A 147 0.43 1.04 11.82
C HIS A 147 -0.73 1.71 11.07
N MET A 148 -1.94 1.73 11.65
CA MET A 148 -3.09 2.44 11.07
C MET A 148 -2.83 3.94 10.93
N GLU A 149 -2.25 4.58 11.95
CA GLU A 149 -1.86 6.01 11.91
C GLU A 149 -0.81 6.26 10.83
N LYS A 150 0.16 5.35 10.68
CA LYS A 150 1.18 5.41 9.61
C LYS A 150 0.56 5.25 8.23
N LEU A 151 -0.41 4.35 8.04
CA LEU A 151 -1.15 4.22 6.78
C LEU A 151 -1.84 5.54 6.44
N VAL A 152 -2.58 6.12 7.38
CA VAL A 152 -3.25 7.42 7.20
C VAL A 152 -2.24 8.51 6.80
N GLY A 153 -1.11 8.62 7.51
CA GLY A 153 -0.08 9.61 7.18
C GLY A 153 0.57 9.39 5.81
N ARG A 154 0.76 8.14 5.39
CA ARG A 154 1.25 7.80 4.04
C ARG A 154 0.25 8.20 2.95
N LEU A 155 -1.04 8.03 3.21
CA LEU A 155 -2.12 8.45 2.29
C LEU A 155 -2.23 9.97 2.22
N ASP A 156 -2.03 10.67 3.34
CA ASP A 156 -1.99 12.14 3.37
C ASP A 156 -0.86 12.68 2.47
N ILE A 157 0.34 12.07 2.51
CA ILE A 157 1.46 12.43 1.62
C ILE A 157 1.10 12.24 0.13
N ILE A 158 0.39 11.15 -0.21
CA ILE A 158 -0.06 10.89 -1.59
C ILE A 158 -1.07 11.97 -2.01
N LEU A 159 -1.99 12.34 -1.12
CA LEU A 159 -2.98 13.38 -1.36
C LEU A 159 -2.36 14.78 -1.48
N ASP A 160 -1.19 15.05 -0.89
CA ASP A 160 -0.53 16.35 -1.05
C ASP A 160 0.01 16.61 -2.47
N SER A 161 0.06 15.58 -3.34
CA SER A 161 0.39 15.78 -4.77
C SER A 161 -0.64 16.70 -5.44
N PRO A 162 -0.25 17.68 -6.27
CA PRO A 162 -1.19 18.55 -6.99
C PRO A 162 -1.87 17.88 -8.19
N GLU A 163 -1.52 16.63 -8.50
CA GLU A 163 -2.02 15.89 -9.66
C GLU A 163 -3.48 15.46 -9.47
N ALA A 164 -4.28 15.60 -10.54
CA ALA A 164 -5.71 15.23 -10.51
C ALA A 164 -5.92 13.71 -10.48
N GLU A 165 -5.04 12.98 -11.16
CA GLU A 165 -4.93 11.52 -11.16
C GLU A 165 -3.55 11.16 -10.63
N ILE A 166 -3.51 10.24 -9.67
CA ILE A 166 -2.30 9.81 -8.98
C ILE A 166 -1.80 8.54 -9.66
N GLU A 167 -0.57 8.55 -10.16
CA GLU A 167 0.11 7.34 -10.61
C GLU A 167 0.87 6.73 -9.43
N LEU A 168 0.48 5.51 -9.05
CA LEU A 168 0.99 4.79 -7.88
C LEU A 168 2.25 3.98 -8.20
N ILE A 169 2.57 3.78 -9.48
CA ILE A 169 3.84 3.22 -9.93
C ILE A 169 4.80 4.37 -10.26
N PRO A 170 5.84 4.64 -9.46
CA PRO A 170 6.72 5.77 -9.70
C PRO A 170 7.47 5.61 -11.04
N LEU A 171 7.27 6.56 -11.97
CA LEU A 171 8.00 6.61 -13.24
C LEU A 171 9.52 6.46 -13.01
N GLN A 172 10.19 5.65 -13.85
CA GLN A 172 11.64 5.62 -13.86
C GLN A 172 12.15 7.02 -14.19
N ARG A 173 12.66 7.75 -13.20
CA ARG A 173 13.63 8.80 -13.52
C ARG A 173 14.86 8.08 -14.06
N PRO A 174 15.36 8.43 -15.26
CA PRO A 174 16.66 7.95 -15.66
C PRO A 174 17.63 8.35 -14.54
N GLU A 175 18.28 7.36 -13.93
CA GLU A 175 19.46 7.65 -13.12
C GLU A 175 20.38 8.48 -14.01
N HIS A 176 20.69 9.70 -13.58
CA HIS A 176 21.64 10.54 -14.26
C HIS A 176 22.95 9.75 -14.34
N GLN A 177 23.22 9.15 -15.50
CA GLN A 177 24.56 8.85 -15.94
C GLN A 177 25.24 10.21 -16.13
N GLU A 178 25.70 10.82 -15.05
CA GLU A 178 26.87 11.69 -15.10
C GLU A 178 28.03 10.78 -15.51
N MET A 179 28.11 10.50 -16.82
CA MET A 179 29.33 10.00 -17.42
C MET A 179 30.41 11.01 -17.06
N GLU A 180 31.39 10.52 -16.30
CA GLU A 180 32.73 11.08 -16.19
C GLU A 180 33.26 11.41 -17.59
N ASN A 181 32.92 12.59 -18.12
CA ASN A 181 33.61 13.17 -19.26
C ASN A 181 34.86 13.94 -18.79
N SER A 182 35.55 13.35 -17.81
CA SER A 182 36.74 13.89 -17.16
C SER A 182 37.89 12.90 -17.29
N ARG A 183 38.16 12.42 -18.50
CA ARG A 183 39.43 11.77 -18.86
C ARG A 183 39.52 11.68 -20.38
N GLU A 184 40.25 12.63 -20.96
CA GLU A 184 41.20 12.46 -22.06
C GLU A 184 41.33 13.78 -22.85
N VAL A 185 42.17 14.68 -22.34
CA VAL A 185 43.03 15.48 -23.23
C VAL A 185 44.43 15.48 -22.60
N GLU A 186 45.17 14.39 -22.79
CA GLU A 186 46.62 14.47 -22.76
C GLU A 186 47.09 15.22 -24.02
N LEU A 187 47.75 16.36 -23.84
CA LEU A 187 48.61 16.95 -24.86
C LEU A 187 49.90 17.44 -24.18
N PRO A 188 51.05 16.77 -24.40
CA PRO A 188 52.34 17.30 -24.01
C PRO A 188 53.03 17.89 -25.24
N LEU A 189 53.13 19.22 -25.34
CA LEU A 189 54.16 19.86 -26.17
C LEU A 189 54.66 21.14 -25.50
N GLN A 190 55.61 20.96 -24.58
CA GLN A 190 56.67 21.93 -24.40
C GLN A 190 57.74 21.62 -25.45
N ASN A 191 57.99 22.56 -26.37
CA ASN A 191 59.34 22.87 -26.82
C ASN A 191 59.42 24.29 -27.39
N GLN A 192 59.90 25.15 -26.50
CA GLN A 192 60.69 26.36 -26.64
C GLN A 192 60.97 26.94 -28.05
N LEU A 193 60.66 28.23 -28.15
CA LEU A 193 61.32 29.22 -28.99
C LEU A 193 62.84 29.23 -28.74
N GLY A 194 63.62 29.29 -29.81
CA GLY A 194 65.04 29.61 -29.79
C GLY A 194 65.53 29.98 -31.19
N LEU A 195 65.97 31.23 -31.34
CA LEU A 195 66.78 31.77 -32.44
C LEU A 195 68.07 30.96 -32.65
#